data_AF-A0A815Y967-F1
#
_entry.id   AF-A0A815Y967-F1
#
_cell.length_a   1.000
_cell.length_b   1.000
_cell.length_c   1.000
_cell.angle_alpha   90.00
_cell.angle_beta   90.00
_cell.angle_gamma   90.00
#
_symmetry.space_group_name_H-M   'P 1'
#
loop_
_entity.id
_entity.type
_entity.pdbx_description
1 polymer ?
#
loop_
_entity_poly.entity_id
_entity_poly.type
_entity_poly.pdbx_seq_one_letter_code
_entity_poly.pdbx_strand_id
1 'polypeptide(L)'
;LKREVGKYAPQFSGYAQRDAHEFLIALLDGLQDQIMKTTAAASAFSIIEQLFNIQLISQMTCRACEVTGSGTESIKFLSLPLPDKSNDPITLSSLLDLFEKELDGQIYCDSCGQIARGRQKTRLDILPRSLLFNSNDIVSEEFFNNFLLTRKRRDLKLQLLLDLLHLC
;
A
#
# COMPACT_ATOMS: atom_id res chain seq x y z
N LEU A 1 5.80 21.51 9.13
CA LEU A 1 4.96 20.46 8.49
C LEU A 1 3.96 19.84 9.47
N LYS A 2 4.39 19.17 10.55
CA LYS A 2 3.49 18.53 11.55
C LYS A 2 2.38 19.46 12.08
N ARG A 3 2.70 20.72 12.39
CA ARG A 3 1.71 21.72 12.82
C ARG A 3 0.63 22.02 11.78
N GLU A 4 0.99 22.04 10.50
CA GLU A 4 0.02 22.29 9.41
C GLU A 4 -0.85 21.06 9.16
N VAL A 5 -0.27 19.86 9.18
CA VAL A 5 -1.05 18.60 9.12
C VAL A 5 -2.00 18.50 10.32
N GLY A 6 -1.56 18.91 11.52
CA GLY A 6 -2.38 18.95 12.73
C GLY A 6 -3.62 19.84 12.63
N LYS A 7 -3.69 20.79 11.67
CA LYS A 7 -4.90 21.58 11.41
C LYS A 7 -5.99 20.76 10.71
N TYR A 8 -5.58 19.82 9.85
CA TYR A 8 -6.49 18.95 9.08
C TYR A 8 -6.73 17.60 9.77
N ALA A 9 -5.74 17.13 10.54
CA ALA A 9 -5.75 15.86 11.24
C ALA A 9 -5.31 16.07 12.70
N PRO A 10 -6.24 16.41 13.62
CA PRO A 10 -5.94 16.80 15.00
C PRO A 10 -5.17 15.74 15.81
N GLN A 11 -5.25 14.47 15.44
CA GLN A 11 -4.53 13.38 16.12
C GLN A 11 -3.00 13.49 16.02
N PHE A 12 -2.50 14.28 15.05
CA PHE A 12 -1.08 14.60 14.90
C PHE A 12 -0.69 15.94 15.54
N SER A 13 -1.62 16.60 16.24
CA SER A 13 -1.31 17.78 17.05
C SER A 13 -0.51 17.40 18.30
N GLY A 14 0.43 18.27 18.70
CA GLY A 14 1.31 18.03 19.85
C GLY A 14 2.55 17.18 19.54
N TYR A 15 3.15 16.62 20.59
CA TYR A 15 4.47 15.96 20.55
C TYR A 15 4.39 14.44 20.72
N ALA A 16 3.18 13.86 20.76
CA ALA A 16 3.03 12.41 20.82
C ALA A 16 3.62 11.74 19.56
N GLN A 17 4.25 10.58 19.75
CA GLN A 17 4.63 9.69 18.67
C GLN A 17 3.37 9.07 18.06
N ARG A 18 3.36 8.95 16.73
CA ARG A 18 2.26 8.43 15.92
C ARG A 18 2.81 7.63 14.75
N ASP A 19 1.95 6.83 14.16
CA ASP A 19 2.28 6.04 12.98
C ASP A 19 2.60 6.95 11.79
N ALA A 20 3.77 6.73 11.16
CA ALA A 20 4.22 7.47 9.99
C ALA A 20 3.35 7.20 8.76
N HIS A 21 2.79 5.99 8.64
CA HIS A 21 1.87 5.62 7.58
C HIS A 21 0.57 6.43 7.69
N GLU A 22 -0.01 6.51 8.89
CA GLU A 22 -1.22 7.30 9.14
C GLU A 22 -0.97 8.79 8.87
N PHE A 23 0.20 9.30 9.27
CA PHE A 23 0.59 10.69 9.01
C PHE A 23 0.72 10.98 7.50
N LEU A 24 1.31 10.06 6.74
CA LEU A 24 1.53 10.25 5.31
C LEU A 24 0.22 10.18 4.52
N ILE A 25 -0.71 9.29 4.90
CA ILE A 25 -2.07 9.27 4.35
C ILE A 25 -2.75 10.63 4.57
N ALA A 26 -2.78 11.11 5.81
CA ALA A 26 -3.41 12.39 6.15
C ALA A 26 -2.78 13.58 5.38
N LEU A 27 -1.46 13.56 5.19
CA LEU A 27 -0.76 14.57 4.41
C LEU A 27 -1.15 14.52 2.93
N LEU A 28 -1.14 13.34 2.30
CA LEU A 28 -1.45 13.18 0.88
C LEU A 28 -2.91 13.54 0.59
N ASP A 29 -3.83 13.17 1.46
CA ASP A 29 -5.25 13.51 1.31
C ASP A 29 -5.49 15.00 1.48
N GLY A 30 -4.84 15.64 2.47
CA GLY A 30 -4.89 17.09 2.62
C GLY A 30 -4.33 17.84 1.41
N LEU A 31 -3.20 17.39 0.86
CA LEU A 31 -2.63 17.97 -0.36
C LEU A 31 -3.54 17.78 -1.57
N GLN A 32 -4.10 16.59 -1.74
CA GLN A 32 -5.03 16.29 -2.83
C GLN A 32 -6.27 17.18 -2.75
N ASP A 33 -6.88 17.32 -1.58
CA ASP A 33 -8.05 18.18 -1.37
C ASP A 33 -7.75 19.65 -1.73
N GLN A 34 -6.61 20.18 -1.28
CA GLN A 34 -6.21 21.55 -1.59
C GLN A 34 -5.92 21.76 -3.08
N ILE A 35 -5.27 20.79 -3.73
CA ILE A 35 -5.00 20.84 -5.17
C ILE A 35 -6.32 20.80 -5.93
N MET A 36 -7.23 19.86 -5.62
CA MET A 36 -8.51 19.74 -6.32
C MET A 36 -9.40 20.98 -6.15
N LYS A 37 -9.34 21.67 -5.00
CA LYS A 37 -10.05 22.94 -4.77
C LYS A 37 -9.48 24.12 -5.54
N THR A 38 -8.16 24.16 -5.75
CA THR A 38 -7.49 25.27 -6.44
C THR A 38 -7.42 25.07 -7.95
N THR A 39 -7.30 23.83 -8.41
CA THR A 39 -7.33 23.45 -9.82
C THR A 39 -8.73 22.95 -10.18
N ALA A 40 -9.69 23.87 -10.27
CA ALA A 40 -10.99 23.56 -10.86
C ALA A 40 -10.80 23.20 -12.35
N ALA A 41 -10.63 21.90 -12.62
CA ALA A 41 -10.80 21.24 -13.92
C ALA A 41 -9.77 21.53 -15.05
N ALA A 42 -8.50 21.14 -14.87
CA ALA A 42 -7.56 21.01 -16.01
C ALA A 42 -7.06 19.57 -16.27
N SER A 43 -7.09 18.68 -15.27
CA SER A 43 -6.68 17.27 -15.43
C SER A 43 -7.68 16.32 -14.77
N ALA A 44 -7.94 15.17 -15.42
CA ALA A 44 -8.81 14.13 -14.87
C ALA A 44 -8.29 13.53 -13.55
N PHE A 45 -7.00 13.70 -13.26
CA PHE A 45 -6.32 13.20 -12.07
C PHE A 45 -5.44 14.27 -11.44
N SER A 46 -5.38 14.30 -10.11
CA SER A 46 -4.44 15.17 -9.38
C SER A 46 -3.00 14.68 -9.57
N ILE A 47 -2.00 15.53 -9.30
CA ILE A 47 -0.60 15.10 -9.34
C ILE A 47 -0.32 13.96 -8.35
N ILE A 48 -1.03 13.93 -7.22
CA ILE A 48 -0.91 12.86 -6.21
C ILE A 48 -1.38 11.53 -6.80
N GLU A 49 -2.53 11.53 -7.49
CA GLU A 49 -3.04 10.35 -8.20
C GLU A 49 -2.05 9.89 -9.29
N GLN A 50 -1.50 10.83 -10.06
CA GLN A 50 -0.54 10.48 -11.12
C GLN A 50 0.78 9.90 -10.61
N LEU A 51 1.18 10.27 -9.38
CA LEU A 51 2.45 9.87 -8.81
C LEU A 51 2.36 8.56 -8.04
N PHE A 52 1.28 8.36 -7.29
CA PHE A 52 1.20 7.33 -6.25
C PHE A 52 0.05 6.34 -6.44
N ASN A 53 -0.86 6.55 -7.39
CA ASN A 53 -1.98 5.63 -7.58
C ASN A 53 -1.52 4.28 -8.14
N ILE A 54 -1.91 3.22 -7.43
CA ILE A 54 -1.75 1.82 -7.78
C ILE A 54 -3.16 1.30 -8.08
N GLN A 55 -3.31 0.55 -9.17
CA GLN A 55 -4.55 -0.20 -9.41
C GLN A 55 -4.32 -1.68 -9.12
N LEU A 56 -5.22 -2.26 -8.34
CA LEU A 56 -5.27 -3.68 -8.04
C LEU A 56 -6.45 -4.31 -8.76
N ILE A 57 -6.25 -5.53 -9.26
CA ILE A 57 -7.35 -6.40 -9.67
C ILE A 57 -7.48 -7.50 -8.64
N SER A 58 -8.64 -7.59 -8.00
CA SER A 58 -9.03 -8.69 -7.12
C SER A 58 -9.96 -9.62 -7.86
N GLN A 59 -9.53 -10.86 -8.06
CA GLN A 59 -10.28 -11.91 -8.72
C GLN A 59 -10.81 -12.90 -7.67
N MET A 60 -12.12 -13.15 -7.71
CA MET A 60 -12.84 -14.05 -6.82
C MET A 60 -13.46 -15.17 -7.64
N THR A 61 -13.00 -16.41 -7.44
CA THR A 61 -13.50 -17.59 -8.15
C THR A 61 -14.22 -18.53 -7.18
N CYS A 62 -15.51 -18.78 -7.42
CA CYS A 62 -16.28 -19.76 -6.67
C CYS A 62 -15.84 -21.19 -7.04
N ARG A 63 -15.61 -22.06 -6.06
CA ARG A 63 -15.23 -23.47 -6.34
C ARG A 63 -16.43 -24.37 -6.64
N ALA A 64 -17.65 -23.94 -6.32
CA ALA A 64 -18.85 -24.75 -6.53
C ALA A 64 -19.40 -24.60 -7.97
N CYS A 65 -19.43 -23.38 -8.51
CA CYS A 65 -19.95 -23.10 -9.84
C CYS A 65 -18.90 -22.60 -10.84
N GLU A 66 -17.65 -22.44 -10.40
CA GLU A 66 -16.50 -21.97 -11.21
C GLU A 66 -16.64 -20.54 -11.78
N VAL A 67 -17.73 -19.84 -11.46
CA VAL A 67 -17.92 -18.44 -11.83
C VAL A 67 -16.87 -17.58 -11.15
N THR A 68 -16.29 -16.69 -11.94
CA THR A 68 -15.26 -15.75 -11.51
C THR A 68 -15.76 -14.32 -11.65
N GLY A 69 -15.71 -13.57 -10.56
CA GLY A 69 -15.89 -12.12 -10.55
C GLY A 69 -14.53 -11.43 -10.41
N SER A 70 -14.42 -10.21 -10.92
CA SER A 70 -13.25 -9.36 -10.73
C SER A 70 -13.66 -7.97 -10.33
N GLY A 71 -13.01 -7.42 -9.31
CA GLY A 71 -13.12 -6.01 -8.93
C GLY A 71 -11.79 -5.29 -9.13
N THR A 72 -11.86 -4.01 -9.44
CA THR A 72 -10.68 -3.14 -9.47
C THR A 72 -10.72 -2.21 -8.28
N GLU A 73 -9.59 -2.05 -7.61
CA GLU A 73 -9.41 -1.12 -6.50
C GLU A 73 -8.26 -0.16 -6.82
N SER A 74 -8.38 1.10 -6.41
CA SER A 74 -7.31 2.09 -6.54
C SER A 74 -6.80 2.46 -5.15
N ILE A 75 -5.50 2.30 -4.92
CA ILE A 75 -4.83 2.53 -3.63
C ILE A 75 -3.57 3.38 -3.83
N LYS A 76 -3.09 4.03 -2.76
CA LYS A 76 -1.85 4.82 -2.79
C LYS A 76 -0.67 4.12 -2.09
N PHE A 77 -0.95 3.13 -1.24
CA PHE A 77 0.01 2.44 -0.40
C PHE A 77 -0.15 0.94 -0.53
N LEU A 78 0.94 0.25 -0.86
CA LEU A 78 0.96 -1.20 -0.88
C LEU A 78 1.37 -1.75 0.49
N SER A 79 0.48 -2.51 1.13
CA SER A 79 0.84 -3.29 2.31
C SER A 79 1.47 -4.61 1.89
N LEU A 80 2.76 -4.77 2.13
CA LEU A 80 3.48 -5.99 1.76
C LEU A 80 3.55 -6.95 2.97
N PRO A 81 3.14 -8.21 2.81
CA PRO A 81 3.25 -9.21 3.87
C PRO A 81 4.72 -9.62 4.04
N LEU A 82 5.17 -9.76 5.29
CA LEU A 82 6.48 -10.32 5.56
C LEU A 82 6.40 -11.85 5.70
N PRO A 83 7.44 -12.59 5.29
CA PRO A 83 7.52 -14.01 5.56
C PRO A 83 7.78 -14.26 7.06
N ASP A 84 7.04 -15.20 7.66
CA ASP A 84 7.14 -15.53 9.10
C ASP A 84 8.55 -15.96 9.53
N LYS A 85 9.23 -16.73 8.68
CA LYS A 85 10.60 -17.25 8.88
C LYS A 85 11.24 -17.54 7.52
N SER A 86 12.15 -16.68 7.06
CA SER A 86 13.01 -17.00 5.90
C SER A 86 14.48 -16.94 6.30
N ASN A 87 15.22 -18.01 6.04
CA ASN A 87 16.68 -17.96 6.01
C ASN A 87 17.18 -17.24 4.74
N ASP A 88 16.30 -17.10 3.74
CA ASP A 88 16.61 -16.44 2.49
C ASP A 88 16.54 -14.91 2.64
N PRO A 89 17.38 -14.15 1.91
CA PRO A 89 17.30 -12.71 1.86
C PRO A 89 15.92 -12.26 1.37
N ILE A 90 15.27 -11.42 2.16
CA ILE A 90 13.97 -10.87 1.79
C ILE A 90 14.18 -9.82 0.70
N THR A 91 13.60 -10.06 -0.47
CA THR A 91 13.64 -9.16 -1.62
C THR A 91 12.26 -8.58 -1.91
N LEU A 92 12.21 -7.43 -2.57
CA LEU A 92 10.94 -6.85 -3.00
C LEU A 92 10.15 -7.82 -3.90
N SER A 93 10.84 -8.56 -4.78
CA SER A 93 10.21 -9.59 -5.62
C SER A 93 9.51 -10.64 -4.77
N SER A 94 10.20 -11.20 -3.77
CA SER A 94 9.58 -12.21 -2.89
C SER A 94 8.38 -11.68 -2.11
N LEU A 95 8.39 -10.39 -1.72
CA LEU A 95 7.25 -9.77 -1.04
C LEU A 95 6.06 -9.55 -1.99
N LEU A 96 6.33 -9.17 -3.24
CA LEU A 96 5.31 -9.03 -4.28
C LEU A 96 4.71 -10.40 -4.65
N ASP A 97 5.54 -11.43 -4.74
CA ASP A 97 5.08 -12.81 -4.98
C ASP A 97 4.19 -13.31 -3.84
N LEU A 98 4.53 -12.97 -2.59
CA LEU A 98 3.69 -13.26 -1.42
C LEU A 98 2.38 -12.46 -1.44
N PHE A 99 2.42 -11.20 -1.85
CA PHE A 99 1.24 -10.35 -1.99
C PHE A 99 0.27 -10.89 -3.06
N GLU A 100 0.78 -11.37 -4.20
CA GLU A 100 -0.04 -11.90 -5.30
C GLU A 100 -0.43 -13.38 -5.14
N LYS A 101 -0.10 -13.97 -3.98
CA LYS A 101 -0.42 -15.36 -3.68
C LYS A 101 -1.93 -15.57 -3.65
N GLU A 102 -2.38 -16.64 -4.29
CA GLU A 102 -3.79 -17.06 -4.22
C GLU A 102 -4.13 -17.52 -2.80
N LEU A 103 -5.24 -16.99 -2.28
CA LEU A 103 -5.77 -17.30 -0.97
C LEU A 103 -7.05 -18.10 -1.10
N ASP A 104 -7.16 -19.17 -0.31
CA ASP A 104 -8.37 -19.95 -0.19
C ASP A 104 -9.22 -19.47 0.99
N GLY A 105 -10.52 -19.36 0.76
CA GLY A 105 -11.43 -18.84 1.78
C GLY A 105 -12.89 -19.13 1.51
N GLN A 106 -13.75 -18.49 2.30
CA GLN A 106 -15.18 -18.45 2.08
C GLN A 106 -15.54 -17.15 1.38
N ILE A 107 -16.35 -17.25 0.33
CA ILE A 107 -16.83 -16.09 -0.44
C ILE A 107 -18.35 -16.19 -0.58
N TYR A 108 -19.02 -15.05 -0.64
CA TYR A 108 -20.41 -15.02 -1.08
C TYR A 108 -20.45 -15.10 -2.60
N CYS A 109 -21.22 -16.04 -3.15
CA CYS A 109 -21.32 -16.22 -4.59
C CYS A 109 -22.72 -15.84 -5.08
N ASP A 110 -22.82 -14.80 -5.91
CA ASP A 110 -24.10 -14.30 -6.45
C ASP A 110 -24.80 -15.33 -7.35
N SER A 111 -24.03 -16.11 -8.12
CA SER A 111 -24.59 -17.17 -8.96
C SER A 111 -25.17 -18.32 -8.15
N CYS A 112 -24.64 -18.57 -6.95
CA CYS A 112 -25.11 -19.62 -6.05
C CYS A 112 -26.14 -19.12 -5.03
N GLY A 113 -26.16 -17.81 -4.73
CA GLY A 113 -27.00 -17.21 -3.69
C GLY A 113 -26.58 -17.58 -2.25
N GLN A 114 -25.35 -18.06 -2.05
CA GLN A 114 -24.88 -18.54 -0.75
C GLN A 114 -23.37 -18.36 -0.54
N ILE A 115 -22.94 -18.51 0.71
CA ILE A 115 -21.52 -18.60 1.07
C ILE A 115 -20.98 -19.96 0.61
N ALA A 116 -19.89 -19.93 -0.15
CA ALA A 116 -19.22 -21.11 -0.69
C ALA A 116 -17.71 -20.98 -0.53
N ARG A 117 -16.98 -22.09 -0.71
CA ARG A 117 -15.52 -22.02 -0.82
C ARG A 117 -15.14 -21.35 -2.12
N GLY A 118 -14.15 -20.47 -2.05
CA GLY A 118 -13.64 -19.72 -3.18
C GLY A 118 -12.14 -19.47 -3.09
N ARG A 119 -11.59 -19.02 -4.21
CA ARG A 119 -10.22 -18.54 -4.35
C ARG A 119 -10.24 -17.04 -4.55
N GLN A 120 -9.38 -16.33 -3.84
CA GLN A 120 -9.13 -14.92 -4.03
C GLN A 120 -7.70 -14.74 -4.54
N LYS A 121 -7.53 -13.96 -5.60
CA LYS A 121 -6.21 -13.55 -6.07
C LYS A 121 -6.21 -12.06 -6.34
N THR A 122 -5.36 -11.33 -5.64
CA THR A 122 -5.12 -9.91 -5.88
C THR A 122 -3.83 -9.76 -6.67
N ARG A 123 -3.81 -8.87 -7.66
CA ARG A 123 -2.60 -8.57 -8.46
C ARG A 123 -2.48 -7.09 -8.73
N LEU A 124 -1.25 -6.65 -8.97
CA LEU A 124 -0.95 -5.29 -9.41
C LEU A 124 -1.29 -5.16 -10.89
N ASP A 125 -2.14 -4.20 -11.23
CA ASP A 125 -2.56 -3.92 -12.61
C ASP A 125 -1.81 -2.70 -13.17
N ILE A 126 -1.96 -1.55 -12.51
CA ILE A 126 -1.23 -0.33 -12.85
C ILE A 126 -0.31 0.02 -11.69
N LEU A 127 0.98 0.17 -12.00
CA LEU A 127 1.99 0.62 -11.06
C LEU A 127 2.16 2.15 -11.12
N PRO A 128 2.34 2.80 -9.95
CA PRO A 128 2.58 4.23 -9.87
C PRO A 128 3.98 4.58 -10.39
N ARG A 129 4.20 5.87 -10.66
CA ARG A 129 5.56 6.38 -10.92
C ARG A 129 6.46 6.27 -9.71
N SER A 130 5.89 6.41 -8.52
CA SER A 130 6.57 6.27 -7.24
C SER A 130 5.76 5.32 -6.35
N LEU A 131 6.35 4.18 -5.99
CA LEU A 131 5.68 3.21 -5.12
C LEU A 131 5.87 3.60 -3.65
N LEU A 132 4.76 3.78 -2.94
CA LEU A 132 4.74 3.82 -1.48
C LEU A 132 4.31 2.45 -0.97
N PHE A 133 5.08 1.89 -0.04
CA PHE A 133 4.73 0.63 0.59
C PHE A 133 4.92 0.71 2.11
N ASN A 134 4.10 -0.06 2.82
CA ASN A 134 4.23 -0.30 4.24
C ASN A 134 4.53 -1.78 4.48
N SER A 135 5.35 -2.06 5.48
CA SER A 135 5.57 -3.42 5.97
C SER A 135 4.62 -3.65 7.13
N ASN A 136 3.61 -4.50 6.96
CA ASN A 136 2.56 -4.65 7.97
C ASN A 136 2.96 -5.46 9.21
N ASP A 137 4.20 -5.97 9.27
CA ASP A 137 4.74 -6.66 10.44
C ASP A 137 6.06 -5.99 10.87
N ILE A 138 6.02 -5.08 11.84
CA ILE A 138 7.25 -4.72 12.57
C ILE A 138 7.46 -5.79 13.64
N VAL A 139 8.14 -6.88 13.27
CA VAL A 139 8.66 -7.86 14.22
C VAL A 139 10.12 -8.20 13.86
N SER A 140 11.03 -7.23 13.98
CA SER A 140 12.45 -7.40 14.40
C SER A 140 13.36 -6.29 13.90
N GLU A 141 14.28 -5.87 14.77
CA GLU A 141 15.34 -4.89 14.52
C GLU A 141 16.37 -5.38 13.48
N GLU A 142 16.48 -6.69 13.27
CA GLU A 142 17.37 -7.31 12.27
C GLU A 142 16.90 -7.10 10.82
N PHE A 143 15.58 -7.05 10.59
CA PHE A 143 15.00 -6.84 9.26
C PHE A 143 15.33 -5.46 8.68
N PHE A 144 15.27 -4.43 9.53
CA PHE A 144 15.57 -3.05 9.14
C PHE A 144 17.06 -2.88 8.75
N ASN A 145 17.96 -3.56 9.48
CA ASN A 145 19.39 -3.54 9.20
C ASN A 145 19.73 -4.24 7.86
N ASN A 146 19.06 -5.35 7.52
CA ASN A 146 19.28 -6.02 6.22
C ASN A 146 18.77 -5.21 5.03
N PHE A 147 17.66 -4.49 5.17
CA PHE A 147 17.14 -3.62 4.11
C PHE A 147 18.01 -2.37 3.87
N LEU A 148 18.66 -1.84 4.92
CA LEU A 148 19.64 -0.76 4.79
C LEU A 148 20.93 -1.23 4.08
N LEU A 149 21.33 -2.49 4.24
CA LEU A 149 22.55 -3.05 3.65
C LEU A 149 22.43 -3.30 2.14
N THR A 150 21.24 -3.62 1.61
CA THR A 150 21.01 -3.75 0.16
C THR A 150 21.00 -2.41 -0.59
N ARG A 151 20.90 -1.29 0.14
CA ARG A 151 20.94 0.08 -0.43
C ARG A 151 22.29 0.48 -1.03
N LYS A 152 23.36 -0.32 -0.88
CA LYS A 152 24.72 0.04 -1.33
C LYS A 152 25.07 -0.36 -2.78
N ARG A 153 24.13 -0.83 -3.62
CA ARG A 153 24.41 -1.10 -5.04
C ARG A 153 23.30 -0.66 -6.00
N ARG A 154 23.61 0.44 -6.70
CA ARG A 154 23.26 0.85 -8.08
C ARG A 154 21.77 0.99 -8.47
N ASP A 155 21.43 2.23 -8.79
CA ASP A 155 20.55 2.67 -9.88
C ASP A 155 19.04 2.39 -9.84
N LEU A 156 18.43 2.38 -8.65
CA LEU A 156 17.05 2.84 -8.50
C LEU A 156 17.04 4.12 -7.67
N LYS A 157 16.45 5.20 -8.22
CA LYS A 157 15.99 6.37 -7.45
C LYS A 157 14.83 5.96 -6.52
N LEU A 158 15.08 5.02 -5.61
CA LEU A 158 14.25 4.74 -4.44
C LEU A 158 14.68 5.74 -3.38
N GLN A 159 14.15 6.95 -3.47
CA GLN A 159 14.23 7.91 -2.39
C GLN A 159 13.28 7.45 -1.30
N LEU A 160 13.73 6.44 -0.56
CA LEU A 160 13.16 6.00 0.71
C LEU A 160 13.02 7.25 1.59
N LEU A 161 11.78 7.67 1.81
CA LEU A 161 11.43 8.74 2.74
C LEU A 161 11.48 8.15 4.16
N LEU A 162 12.67 7.74 4.57
CA LEU A 162 12.97 7.14 5.88
C LEU A 162 13.49 8.18 6.89
N ASP A 163 13.53 9.47 6.52
CA ASP A 163 14.08 10.55 7.35
C ASP A 163 13.01 11.36 8.11
N LEU A 164 11.91 10.74 8.54
CA LEU A 164 10.94 11.41 9.44
C LEU A 164 11.07 10.99 10.91
N LEU A 165 11.86 9.95 11.22
CA LEU A 165 12.13 9.53 12.61
C LEU A 165 13.22 10.37 13.31
N HIS A 166 13.99 11.18 12.59
CA HIS A 166 15.02 12.07 13.15
C HIS A 166 14.62 13.55 13.25
N LEU A 167 13.35 13.88 12.98
CA LEU A 167 12.83 15.26 13.03
C LEU A 167 11.79 15.50 14.15
N CYS A 168 11.75 14.65 15.17
CA CYS A 168 11.09 14.94 16.45
C CYS A 168 12.12 14.99 17.58
#